data_AF-A0A836F678-F1
#
_entry.id   AF-A0A836F678-F1
#
_cell.length_a   1.000
_cell.length_b   1.000
_cell.length_c   1.000
_cell.angle_alpha   90.00
_cell.angle_beta   90.00
_cell.angle_gamma   90.00
#
_symmetry.space_group_name_H-M   'P 1'
#
loop_
_entity.id
_entity.type
_entity.pdbx_description
1 polymer ?
#
loop_
_entity_poly.entity_id
_entity_poly.type
_entity_poly.pdbx_seq_one_letter_code
_entity_poly.pdbx_strand_id
1 'polypeptide(L)'
;MSKFVPNKVYLRGILLHYFIQKKSAAEAHRILVQTYGDNALSDTTCRDWFRRFKNNDFELEDKERSGAPKKFQDKELEQLLDEDDRYRLQLMRLSRALKEKRPLYAQRHDKVILLYDNARPHVAKPVKTYLETLKWEVLPHPPYSPDIAPSDSWIASKDMSFFRRGIHVLPERWEKVVESDGKYFH
;
A
#
# COMPACT_ATOMS: atom_id res chain seq x y z
N MET A 1 30.40 -21.70 16.45
CA MET A 1 30.08 -22.14 15.07
C MET A 1 28.64 -21.78 14.79
N SER A 2 28.35 -21.01 13.74
CA SER A 2 26.98 -20.66 13.34
C SER A 2 26.18 -21.93 13.06
N LYS A 3 25.00 -22.08 13.68
CA LYS A 3 24.09 -23.20 13.40
C LYS A 3 23.38 -22.89 12.09
N PHE A 4 23.78 -23.56 11.01
CA PHE A 4 23.08 -23.48 9.72
C PHE A 4 21.61 -23.91 9.90
N VAL A 5 20.67 -23.05 9.49
CA VAL A 5 19.23 -23.34 9.50
C VAL A 5 18.77 -23.54 8.07
N PRO A 6 18.33 -24.75 7.69
CA PRO A 6 17.95 -25.04 6.31
C PRO A 6 16.63 -24.34 5.96
N ASN A 7 16.57 -23.68 4.80
CA ASN A 7 15.32 -23.15 4.27
C ASN A 7 14.50 -24.24 3.55
N LYS A 8 13.21 -23.97 3.28
CA LYS A 8 12.31 -24.98 2.68
C LYS A 8 12.75 -25.42 1.29
N VAL A 9 13.26 -24.51 0.45
CA VAL A 9 13.74 -24.83 -0.91
C VAL A 9 14.94 -25.75 -0.86
N TYR A 10 15.87 -25.50 0.06
CA TYR A 10 17.05 -26.33 0.31
C TYR A 10 16.66 -27.76 0.71
N LEU A 11 15.71 -27.92 1.64
CA LEU A 11 15.22 -29.24 2.05
C LEU A 11 14.50 -29.98 0.91
N ARG A 12 13.77 -29.27 0.04
CA ARG A 12 13.15 -29.85 -1.16
C ARG A 12 14.20 -30.31 -2.18
N GLY A 13 15.31 -29.58 -2.32
CA GLY A 13 16.45 -30.00 -3.12
C GLY A 13 17.09 -31.30 -2.61
N ILE A 14 17.22 -31.46 -1.30
CA ILE A 14 17.68 -32.71 -0.68
C ILE A 14 16.70 -33.86 -0.96
N LEU A 15 15.39 -33.61 -0.88
CA LEU A 15 14.38 -34.62 -1.24
C LEU A 15 14.51 -35.07 -2.69
N LEU A 16 14.76 -34.14 -3.62
CA LEU A 16 14.99 -34.46 -5.04
C LEU A 16 16.24 -35.34 -5.20
N HIS A 17 17.32 -35.02 -4.50
CA HIS A 17 18.53 -35.84 -4.50
C HIS A 17 18.26 -37.28 -4.02
N TYR A 18 17.51 -37.46 -2.92
CA TYR A 18 17.13 -38.79 -2.44
C TYR A 18 16.18 -39.53 -3.38
N PHE A 19 15.31 -38.80 -4.09
CA PHE A 19 14.46 -39.38 -5.14
C PHE A 19 15.30 -39.91 -6.31
N ILE A 20 16.32 -39.17 -6.76
CA ILE A 20 17.25 -39.61 -7.81
C ILE A 20 18.03 -40.86 -7.36
N GLN A 21 18.40 -40.93 -6.07
CA GLN A 21 19.00 -42.12 -5.45
C GLN A 21 18.03 -43.30 -5.26
N LYS A 22 16.78 -43.21 -5.73
CA LYS A 22 15.76 -44.26 -5.62
C LYS A 22 15.37 -44.64 -4.18
N LYS A 23 15.59 -43.74 -3.22
CA LYS A 23 15.08 -43.92 -1.86
C LYS A 23 13.56 -43.73 -1.81
N SER A 24 12.92 -44.25 -0.78
CA SER A 24 11.51 -43.95 -0.48
C SER A 24 11.36 -42.61 0.27
N ALA A 25 10.16 -42.03 0.21
CA ALA A 25 9.85 -40.79 0.95
C ALA A 25 10.03 -40.97 2.46
N ALA A 26 9.72 -42.15 2.99
CA ALA A 26 9.88 -42.47 4.41
C ALA A 26 11.35 -42.54 4.83
N GLU A 27 12.23 -43.12 4.00
CA GLU A 27 13.68 -43.13 4.25
C GLU A 27 14.27 -41.73 4.17
N ALA A 28 13.87 -40.95 3.17
CA ALA A 28 14.28 -39.56 3.03
C ALA A 28 13.89 -38.72 4.25
N HIS A 29 12.66 -38.89 4.76
CA HIS A 29 12.21 -38.23 5.98
C HIS A 29 13.05 -38.63 7.20
N ARG A 30 13.30 -39.93 7.41
CA ARG A 30 14.12 -40.40 8.54
C ARG A 30 15.51 -39.77 8.53
N ILE A 31 16.14 -39.72 7.36
CA ILE A 31 17.47 -39.10 7.21
C ILE A 31 17.39 -37.59 7.47
N LEU A 32 16.35 -36.90 6.97
CA LEU A 32 16.16 -35.47 7.21
C LEU A 32 15.96 -35.14 8.70
N VAL A 33 15.16 -35.93 9.43
CA VAL A 33 14.99 -35.73 10.89
C VAL A 33 16.28 -36.02 11.64
N GLN A 34 17.00 -37.07 11.27
CA GLN A 34 18.30 -37.40 11.87
C GLN A 34 19.32 -36.26 11.67
N THR A 35 19.26 -35.56 10.54
CA THR A 35 20.23 -34.52 10.18
C THR A 35 19.83 -33.14 10.70
N TYR A 36 18.54 -32.77 10.61
CA TYR A 36 18.05 -31.41 10.82
C TYR A 36 17.09 -31.25 12.01
N GLY A 37 16.70 -32.35 12.67
CA GLY A 37 15.80 -32.35 13.83
C GLY A 37 14.50 -31.61 13.55
N ASP A 38 14.18 -30.63 14.41
CA ASP A 38 12.95 -29.82 14.33
C ASP A 38 12.86 -28.96 13.06
N ASN A 39 13.98 -28.73 12.36
CA ASN A 39 14.00 -27.99 11.10
C ASN A 39 13.69 -28.87 9.88
N ALA A 40 13.44 -30.17 10.06
CA ALA A 40 13.12 -31.09 8.97
C ALA A 40 11.70 -30.85 8.41
N LEU A 41 11.49 -31.25 7.15
CA LEU A 41 10.15 -31.29 6.57
C LEU A 41 9.32 -32.42 7.22
N SER A 42 8.01 -32.19 7.34
CA SER A 42 7.07 -33.21 7.81
C SER A 42 6.98 -34.40 6.85
N ASP A 43 6.63 -35.59 7.35
CA ASP A 43 6.38 -36.80 6.54
C ASP A 43 5.43 -36.53 5.38
N THR A 44 4.34 -35.81 5.65
CA THR A 44 3.33 -35.47 4.66
C THR A 44 3.92 -34.66 3.53
N THR A 45 4.73 -33.64 3.87
CA THR A 45 5.45 -32.82 2.88
C THR A 45 6.44 -33.67 2.08
N CYS A 46 7.20 -34.56 2.72
CA CYS A 46 8.11 -35.46 2.01
C CYS A 46 7.36 -36.34 0.99
N ARG A 47 6.24 -36.94 1.38
CA ARG A 47 5.42 -37.78 0.49
C ARG A 47 4.81 -36.99 -0.66
N ASP A 48 4.29 -35.79 -0.40
CA ASP A 48 3.71 -34.93 -1.43
C ASP A 48 4.75 -34.50 -2.47
N TRP A 49 5.96 -34.13 -2.04
CA TRP A 49 7.07 -33.82 -2.94
C TRP A 49 7.50 -35.03 -3.77
N PHE A 50 7.58 -36.21 -3.16
CA PHE A 50 7.85 -37.45 -3.91
C PHE A 50 6.75 -37.75 -4.94
N ARG A 51 5.48 -37.42 -4.65
CA ARG A 51 4.38 -37.54 -5.62
C ARG A 51 4.59 -36.56 -6.79
N ARG A 52 5.01 -35.31 -6.52
CA ARG A 52 5.34 -34.32 -7.55
C ARG A 52 6.50 -34.77 -8.44
N PHE A 53 7.58 -35.27 -7.85
CA PHE A 53 8.74 -35.78 -8.61
C PHE A 53 8.39 -36.96 -9.51
N LYS A 54 7.49 -37.86 -9.08
CA LYS A 54 6.96 -38.94 -9.93
C LYS A 54 6.17 -38.42 -11.14
N ASN A 55 5.57 -37.24 -11.02
CA ASN A 55 4.87 -36.56 -12.11
C ASN A 55 5.78 -35.65 -12.94
N ASN A 56 7.11 -35.80 -12.83
CA ASN A 56 8.13 -34.98 -13.49
C ASN A 56 8.07 -33.49 -13.14
N ASP A 57 7.50 -33.12 -11.99
CA ASP A 57 7.49 -31.75 -11.48
C ASP A 57 8.67 -31.56 -10.51
N PHE A 58 9.76 -30.99 -11.02
CA PHE A 58 11.01 -30.75 -10.29
C PHE A 58 11.17 -29.30 -9.79
N GLU A 59 10.13 -28.47 -9.92
CA GLU A 59 10.16 -27.08 -9.46
C GLU A 59 10.09 -27.01 -7.94
N LEU A 60 11.19 -26.58 -7.32
CA LEU A 60 11.37 -26.56 -5.86
C LEU A 60 10.74 -25.33 -5.19
N GLU A 61 10.38 -24.31 -5.96
CA GLU A 61 9.75 -23.08 -5.47
C GLU A 61 8.23 -23.22 -5.37
N ASP A 62 7.64 -22.40 -4.52
CA ASP A 62 6.18 -22.34 -4.41
C ASP A 62 5.63 -21.55 -5.60
N LYS A 63 4.76 -22.18 -6.39
CA LYS A 63 4.03 -21.50 -7.46
C LYS A 63 3.14 -20.39 -6.88
N GLU A 64 2.99 -19.31 -7.63
CA GLU A 64 2.03 -18.26 -7.28
C GLU A 64 0.62 -18.87 -7.14
N ARG A 65 -0.03 -18.59 -6.01
CA ARG A 65 -1.37 -19.10 -5.74
C ARG A 65 -2.38 -18.33 -6.59
N SER A 66 -3.21 -19.04 -7.35
CA SER A 66 -4.38 -18.51 -8.04
C SER A 66 -5.36 -17.89 -7.03
N GLY A 67 -5.23 -16.58 -6.80
CA GLY A 67 -5.99 -15.83 -5.79
C GLY A 67 -5.16 -14.80 -5.01
N ALA A 68 -3.84 -14.79 -5.16
CA ALA A 68 -3.03 -13.69 -4.64
C ALA A 68 -3.41 -12.37 -5.37
N PRO A 69 -3.64 -11.26 -4.65
CA PRO A 69 -3.86 -9.97 -5.28
C PRO A 69 -2.67 -9.67 -6.20
N LYS A 70 -2.93 -9.26 -7.45
CA LYS A 70 -1.87 -8.80 -8.35
C LYS A 70 -1.09 -7.71 -7.62
N LYS A 71 0.18 -7.99 -7.34
CA LYS A 71 1.11 -6.97 -6.87
C LYS A 71 1.40 -6.11 -8.09
N PHE A 72 0.59 -5.08 -8.29
CA PHE A 72 0.92 -4.04 -9.26
C PHE A 72 2.31 -3.52 -8.89
N GLN A 73 3.23 -3.58 -9.85
CA GLN A 73 4.52 -2.91 -9.69
C GLN A 73 4.26 -1.41 -9.76
N ASP A 74 4.91 -0.63 -8.89
CA ASP A 74 4.72 0.82 -8.81
C ASP A 74 4.80 1.49 -10.19
N LYS A 75 5.62 0.96 -11.10
CA LYS A 75 5.81 1.47 -12.46
C LYS A 75 4.60 1.28 -13.39
N GLU A 76 3.88 0.17 -13.27
CA GLU A 76 2.65 -0.09 -14.05
C GLU A 76 1.49 0.76 -13.50
N LEU A 77 1.51 0.99 -12.19
CA LEU A 77 0.58 1.89 -11.51
C LEU A 77 0.84 3.36 -11.85
N GLU A 78 2.11 3.77 -11.95
CA GLU A 78 2.53 5.10 -12.38
C GLU A 78 2.03 5.43 -13.79
N GLN A 79 2.14 4.49 -14.74
CA GLN A 79 1.64 4.68 -16.10
C GLN A 79 0.12 4.90 -16.15
N LEU A 80 -0.66 4.12 -15.39
CA LEU A 80 -2.11 4.30 -15.29
C LEU A 80 -2.50 5.63 -14.60
N LEU A 81 -1.68 6.12 -13.67
CA LEU A 81 -1.90 7.41 -13.00
C LEU A 81 -1.55 8.61 -13.89
N ASP A 82 -0.55 8.46 -14.76
CA ASP A 82 -0.23 9.47 -15.78
C ASP A 82 -1.33 9.55 -16.86
N GLU A 83 -2.10 8.47 -17.08
CA GLU A 83 -3.25 8.46 -17.99
C GLU A 83 -4.50 9.16 -17.39
N ASP A 84 -4.75 9.08 -16.08
CA ASP A 84 -5.92 9.69 -15.43
C ASP A 84 -5.59 11.07 -14.81
N ASP A 85 -5.28 12.05 -15.67
CA ASP A 85 -4.92 13.45 -15.31
C ASP A 85 -6.10 14.27 -14.73
N ARG A 86 -7.21 13.63 -14.37
CA ARG A 86 -8.44 14.33 -13.95
C ARG A 86 -8.27 15.16 -12.69
N TYR A 87 -7.53 14.67 -11.69
CA TYR A 87 -7.32 15.44 -10.45
C TYR A 87 -6.43 16.67 -10.69
N ARG A 88 -5.39 16.54 -11.51
CA ARG A 88 -4.57 17.68 -11.93
C ARG A 88 -5.42 18.73 -12.66
N LEU A 89 -6.30 18.29 -13.56
CA LEU A 89 -7.19 19.22 -14.28
C LEU A 89 -8.15 19.96 -13.32
N GLN A 90 -8.63 19.30 -12.27
CA GLN A 90 -9.41 19.96 -11.21
C GLN A 90 -8.58 21.01 -10.47
N LEU A 91 -7.33 20.71 -10.10
CA LEU A 91 -6.42 21.69 -9.48
C LEU A 91 -6.13 22.88 -10.40
N MET A 92 -5.99 22.65 -11.71
CA MET A 92 -5.83 23.72 -12.70
C MET A 92 -7.04 24.65 -12.73
N ARG A 93 -8.25 24.08 -12.73
CA ARG A 93 -9.50 24.85 -12.68
C ARG A 93 -9.63 25.64 -11.37
N LEU A 94 -9.29 25.02 -10.24
CA LEU A 94 -9.28 25.66 -8.93
C LEU A 94 -8.31 26.83 -8.88
N SER A 95 -7.07 26.64 -9.35
CA SER A 95 -6.05 27.69 -9.42
C SER A 95 -6.52 28.89 -10.24
N ARG A 96 -7.17 28.64 -11.40
CA ARG A 96 -7.76 29.70 -12.22
C ARG A 96 -8.88 30.44 -11.48
N ALA A 97 -9.83 29.71 -10.90
CA ALA A 97 -10.96 30.29 -10.18
C ALA A 97 -10.51 31.11 -8.95
N LEU A 98 -9.47 30.69 -8.25
CA LEU A 98 -8.89 31.44 -7.12
C LEU A 98 -8.29 32.77 -7.60
N LYS A 99 -7.54 32.77 -8.69
CA LYS A 99 -6.96 34.00 -9.27
C LYS A 99 -8.05 34.99 -9.69
N GLU A 100 -9.14 34.50 -10.28
CA GLU A 100 -10.27 35.32 -10.73
C GLU A 100 -11.10 35.87 -9.57
N LYS A 101 -11.52 35.00 -8.65
CA LYS A 101 -12.45 35.39 -7.56
C LYS A 101 -11.76 36.06 -6.39
N ARG A 102 -10.45 35.88 -6.25
CA ARG A 102 -9.67 36.33 -5.09
C ARG A 102 -8.30 36.90 -5.50
N PRO A 103 -8.29 37.98 -6.32
CA PRO A 103 -7.04 38.55 -6.87
C PRO A 103 -6.08 39.09 -5.78
N LEU A 104 -6.61 39.46 -4.61
CA LEU A 104 -5.83 39.98 -3.49
C LEU A 104 -4.88 38.93 -2.85
N TYR A 105 -5.09 37.63 -3.07
CA TYR A 105 -4.18 36.59 -2.52
C TYR A 105 -2.79 36.67 -3.13
N ALA A 106 -2.68 37.06 -4.40
CA ALA A 106 -1.38 37.27 -5.04
C ALA A 106 -0.61 38.47 -4.46
N GLN A 107 -1.32 39.45 -3.88
CA GLN A 107 -0.75 40.68 -3.34
C GLN A 107 -0.31 40.56 -1.88
N ARG A 108 -0.97 39.69 -1.10
CA ARG A 108 -0.69 39.53 0.34
C ARG A 108 0.51 38.63 0.64
N HIS A 109 1.14 38.04 -0.37
CA HIS A 109 2.16 37.00 -0.21
C HIS A 109 1.70 35.78 0.59
N ASP A 110 0.39 35.61 0.81
CA ASP A 110 -0.16 34.49 1.55
C ASP A 110 -0.09 33.23 0.69
N LYS A 111 0.69 32.26 1.17
CA LYS A 111 0.81 30.94 0.58
C LYS A 111 -0.55 30.23 0.73
N VAL A 112 -1.08 29.69 -0.36
CA VAL A 112 -2.30 28.86 -0.29
C VAL A 112 -1.95 27.57 0.44
N ILE A 113 -2.70 27.27 1.49
CA ILE A 113 -2.59 26.02 2.24
C ILE A 113 -3.72 25.10 1.77
N LEU A 114 -3.35 23.98 1.17
CA LEU A 114 -4.25 22.96 0.66
C LEU A 114 -4.28 21.75 1.61
N LEU A 115 -5.48 21.34 2.00
CA LEU A 115 -5.73 20.11 2.73
C LEU A 115 -6.54 19.17 1.84
N TYR A 116 -6.01 17.97 1.61
CA TYR A 116 -6.67 16.91 0.84
C TYR A 116 -6.25 15.53 1.40
N ASP A 117 -7.01 14.48 1.05
CA ASP A 117 -6.77 13.13 1.54
C ASP A 117 -5.65 12.40 0.77
N ASN A 118 -5.09 11.34 1.36
CA ASN A 118 -3.97 10.59 0.76
C ASN A 118 -4.39 9.62 -0.36
N ALA A 119 -5.48 9.89 -1.08
CA ALA A 119 -5.91 9.07 -2.20
C ALA A 119 -4.81 9.01 -3.28
N ARG A 120 -4.72 7.86 -3.95
CA ARG A 120 -3.63 7.58 -4.92
C ARG A 120 -3.45 8.67 -6.00
N PRO A 121 -4.52 9.23 -6.62
CA PRO A 121 -4.37 10.31 -7.59
C PRO A 121 -3.76 11.58 -7.00
N HIS A 122 -3.92 11.83 -5.69
CA HIS A 122 -3.48 13.06 -5.04
C HIS A 122 -2.01 13.02 -4.59
N VAL A 123 -1.44 11.82 -4.47
CA VAL A 123 -0.01 11.61 -4.16
C VAL A 123 0.83 11.36 -5.40
N ALA A 124 0.19 11.29 -6.59
CA ALA A 124 0.85 11.07 -7.87
C ALA A 124 1.85 12.20 -8.21
N LYS A 125 2.92 11.83 -8.92
CA LYS A 125 4.02 12.74 -9.27
C LYS A 125 3.56 13.97 -10.07
N PRO A 126 2.69 13.87 -11.11
CA PRO A 126 2.23 15.05 -11.86
C PRO A 126 1.53 16.09 -10.98
N VAL A 127 0.78 15.63 -9.98
CA VAL A 127 0.03 16.48 -9.04
C VAL A 127 0.98 17.19 -8.08
N LYS A 128 1.97 16.48 -7.52
CA LYS A 128 3.01 17.08 -6.68
C LYS A 128 3.80 18.15 -7.41
N THR A 129 4.28 17.83 -8.62
CA THR A 129 4.98 18.80 -9.48
C THR A 129 4.11 20.02 -9.76
N TYR A 130 2.81 19.84 -10.03
CA TYR A 130 1.91 20.96 -10.28
C TYR A 130 1.71 21.85 -9.03
N LEU A 131 1.52 21.26 -7.86
CA LEU A 131 1.39 22.01 -6.60
C LEU A 131 2.68 22.79 -6.27
N GLU A 132 3.86 22.22 -6.55
CA GLU A 132 5.15 22.90 -6.43
C GLU A 132 5.24 24.13 -7.35
N THR A 133 4.78 24.02 -8.61
CA THR A 133 4.75 25.18 -9.54
C THR A 133 3.82 26.30 -9.05
N LEU A 134 2.73 25.95 -8.37
CA LEU A 134 1.81 26.91 -7.75
C LEU A 134 2.34 27.48 -6.43
N LYS A 135 3.40 26.89 -5.86
CA LYS A 135 3.96 27.19 -4.54
C LYS A 135 2.95 27.02 -3.40
N TRP A 136 2.01 26.09 -3.54
CA TRP A 136 1.02 25.82 -2.50
C TRP A 136 1.64 24.95 -1.40
N GLU A 137 1.23 25.19 -0.14
CA GLU A 137 1.58 24.32 0.98
C GLU A 137 0.57 23.21 1.10
N VAL A 138 1.03 21.98 1.26
CA VAL A 138 0.16 20.84 1.52
C VAL A 138 0.25 20.50 2.99
N LEU A 139 -0.88 20.55 3.70
CA LEU A 139 -0.91 20.11 5.09
C LEU A 139 -0.78 18.59 5.17
N PRO A 140 -0.01 18.06 6.15
CA PRO A 140 0.06 16.63 6.38
C PRO A 140 -1.32 16.11 6.78
N HIS A 141 -1.76 15.02 6.16
CA HIS A 141 -3.01 14.33 6.47
C HIS A 141 -2.70 12.88 6.89
N PRO A 142 -3.26 12.39 8.02
CA PRO A 142 -3.04 11.01 8.46
C PRO A 142 -3.73 9.98 7.52
N PRO A 143 -3.17 8.77 7.36
CA PRO A 143 -3.83 7.68 6.61
C PRO A 143 -5.17 7.27 7.26
N TYR A 144 -6.16 6.94 6.43
CA TYR A 144 -7.46 6.40 6.87
C TYR A 144 -8.23 7.30 7.85
N SER A 145 -8.40 8.58 7.51
CA SER A 145 -9.40 9.46 8.13
C SER A 145 -10.57 9.70 7.15
N PRO A 146 -11.40 8.68 6.85
CA PRO A 146 -12.39 8.71 5.77
C PRO A 146 -13.67 9.48 6.13
N ASP A 147 -13.77 10.01 7.35
CA ASP A 147 -14.93 10.75 7.77
C ASP A 147 -14.98 12.04 6.94
N ILE A 148 -15.95 12.15 6.03
CA ILE A 148 -16.37 13.38 5.35
C ILE A 148 -15.70 13.63 3.98
N ALA A 149 -16.13 12.89 2.96
CA ALA A 149 -16.28 13.46 1.61
C ALA A 149 -17.79 13.67 1.35
N PRO A 150 -18.36 14.84 1.68
CA PRO A 150 -19.77 15.08 1.48
C PRO A 150 -20.08 15.16 -0.02
N SER A 151 -21.29 14.78 -0.42
CA SER A 151 -21.72 14.90 -1.81
C SER A 151 -21.71 16.36 -2.29
N ASP A 152 -21.44 16.57 -3.58
CA ASP A 152 -21.44 17.92 -4.18
C ASP A 152 -22.76 18.67 -3.93
N SER A 153 -23.89 17.96 -3.91
CA SER A 153 -25.21 18.51 -3.58
C SER A 153 -25.32 18.98 -2.13
N TRP A 154 -24.74 18.24 -1.20
CA TRP A 154 -24.70 18.62 0.21
C TRP A 154 -23.77 19.83 0.40
N ILE A 155 -22.60 19.84 -0.24
CA ILE A 155 -21.65 20.96 -0.16
C ILE A 155 -22.30 22.24 -0.73
N ALA A 156 -22.96 22.14 -1.87
CA ALA A 156 -23.66 23.26 -2.50
C ALA A 156 -24.83 23.79 -1.66
N SER A 157 -25.42 22.96 -0.78
CA SER A 157 -26.49 23.39 0.13
C SER A 157 -25.99 24.22 1.33
N LYS A 158 -24.69 24.29 1.57
CA LYS A 158 -24.11 25.00 2.73
C LYS A 158 -23.84 26.45 2.42
N ASP A 159 -24.06 27.30 3.43
CA ASP A 159 -23.78 28.73 3.36
C ASP A 159 -22.30 29.03 3.70
N MET A 160 -21.88 30.28 3.47
CA MET A 160 -20.50 30.69 3.77
C MET A 160 -20.18 30.62 5.27
N SER A 161 -21.18 30.75 6.15
CA SER A 161 -20.98 30.67 7.59
C SER A 161 -20.60 29.26 8.03
N PHE A 162 -21.15 28.22 7.39
CA PHE A 162 -20.79 26.82 7.60
C PHE A 162 -19.30 26.57 7.32
N PHE A 163 -18.79 26.99 6.15
CA PHE A 163 -17.38 26.80 5.80
C PHE A 163 -16.44 27.56 6.73
N ARG A 164 -16.81 28.81 7.09
CA ARG A 164 -16.03 29.62 8.03
C ARG A 164 -15.93 28.94 9.40
N ARG A 165 -17.05 28.51 9.96
CA ARG A 165 -17.07 27.76 11.24
C ARG A 165 -16.26 26.48 11.14
N GLY A 166 -16.39 25.73 10.04
CA GLY A 166 -15.66 24.48 9.80
C GLY A 166 -14.13 24.65 9.90
N ILE A 167 -13.59 25.74 9.36
CA ILE A 167 -12.16 26.05 9.47
C ILE A 167 -11.77 26.43 10.91
N HIS A 168 -12.60 27.20 11.60
CA HIS A 168 -12.30 27.66 12.97
C HIS A 168 -12.33 26.56 14.02
N VAL A 169 -13.07 25.47 13.80
CA VAL A 169 -13.15 24.33 14.75
C VAL A 169 -12.05 23.29 14.54
N LEU A 170 -11.19 23.43 13.52
CA LEU A 170 -10.09 22.50 13.26
C LEU A 170 -9.10 22.40 14.44
N PRO A 171 -8.67 23.49 15.09
CA PRO A 171 -7.77 23.40 16.25
C PRO A 171 -8.36 22.59 17.41
N GLU A 172 -9.63 22.83 17.78
CA GLU A 172 -10.33 22.08 18.82
C GLU A 172 -10.44 20.59 18.48
N ARG A 173 -10.64 20.26 17.20
CA ARG A 173 -10.65 18.87 16.74
C ARG A 173 -9.28 18.22 16.85
N TRP A 174 -8.21 18.93 16.48
CA TRP A 174 -6.85 18.41 16.58
C TRP A 174 -6.44 18.17 18.03
N GLU A 175 -6.84 19.04 18.95
CA GLU A 175 -6.63 18.85 20.39
C GLU A 175 -7.28 17.54 20.87
N LYS A 176 -8.54 17.29 20.49
CA LYS A 176 -9.24 16.03 20.80
C LYS A 176 -8.60 14.79 20.18
N VAL A 177 -8.05 14.88 18.95
CA VAL A 177 -7.29 13.76 18.33
C VAL A 177 -6.08 13.41 19.20
N VAL A 178 -5.35 14.42 19.67
CA VAL A 178 -4.16 14.25 20.50
C VAL A 178 -4.53 13.65 21.86
N GLU A 179 -5.57 14.18 22.51
CA GLU A 179 -6.09 13.65 23.78
C GLU A 179 -6.60 12.20 23.67
N SER A 180 -7.11 11.83 22.49
CA SER A 180 -7.64 10.49 22.22
C SER A 180 -6.60 9.48 21.74
N ASP A 181 -5.30 9.85 21.73
CA ASP A 181 -4.21 9.02 21.21
C ASP A 181 -4.49 8.48 19.80
N GLY A 182 -5.03 9.36 18.93
CA GLY A 182 -5.39 9.02 17.56
C GLY A 182 -6.67 8.19 17.38
N LYS A 183 -7.42 7.90 18.46
CA LYS A 183 -8.73 7.25 18.35
C LYS A 183 -9.80 8.23 17.87
N TYR A 184 -10.82 7.69 17.18
CA TYR A 184 -12.00 8.45 16.78
C TYR A 184 -12.76 8.94 18.01
N PHE A 185 -13.32 10.15 17.92
CA PHE A 185 -14.17 10.77 18.92
C PHE A 185 -15.46 11.26 18.26
N HIS A 186 -16.56 11.27 19.02
CA HIS A 186 -17.89 11.70 18.58
C HIS A 186 -18.25 13.06 19.19
#